data_AF-A0A2V7XZT2-F1
#
_entry.id   AF-A0A2V7XZT2-F1
#
_cell.length_a   1.000
_cell.length_b   1.000
_cell.length_c   1.000
_cell.angle_alpha   90.00
_cell.angle_beta   90.00
_cell.angle_gamma   90.00
#
_symmetry.space_group_name_H-M   'P 1'
#
loop_
_entity.id
_entity.type
_entity.pdbx_description
1 polymer ?
#
loop_
_entity_poly.entity_id
_entity_poly.type
_entity_poly.pdbx_seq_one_letter_code
_entity_poly.pdbx_strand_id
1 'polypeptide(L)'
;MRKSILALALIAFPLAAQQTPAPQLRTPRASQKQVVTQTVGFTDITITYSRPGVKGRQIWGGLVPYDKVWRTGANEATTIAFSDDVTINGQPLPKGTYSLHTIPGKDEWTIVFNTTANQWGSFNYDPAKDALRVKAKPHGDEFHEWLTFEIPDVSPDSANIAIKWANLAVPFTVGTNTTQKVLADARAAVAAAKPDDWQTPLRAATFAIENRVDLEEANKWLDQSIKANENIRNLFEKARAQAMAGDRTAAIATAQKAISKAGEKDKDEVGEIQHSIASWQGKSSS
;
A
#
# COMPACT_ATOMS: atom_id res chain seq x y z
N MET A 1 35.00 -43.79 71.70
CA MET A 1 33.57 -43.48 71.50
C MET A 1 33.33 -42.02 71.87
N ARG A 2 33.21 -41.11 70.89
CA ARG A 2 32.84 -39.71 71.15
C ARG A 2 31.69 -39.33 70.21
N LYS A 3 30.60 -38.89 70.85
CA LYS A 3 29.27 -38.65 70.26
C LYS A 3 29.28 -37.32 69.51
N SER A 4 28.70 -37.32 68.32
CA SER A 4 28.37 -36.12 67.54
C SER A 4 27.22 -35.35 68.19
N ILE A 5 27.31 -34.02 68.21
CA ILE A 5 26.18 -33.12 68.45
C ILE A 5 26.15 -32.11 67.30
N LEU A 6 25.11 -32.21 66.48
CA LEU A 6 24.78 -31.27 65.40
C LEU A 6 24.15 -30.01 66.02
N ALA A 7 24.74 -28.84 65.82
CA ALA A 7 24.12 -27.55 66.11
C ALA A 7 23.60 -26.95 64.80
N LEU A 8 22.28 -26.88 64.68
CA LEU A 8 21.58 -26.31 63.53
C LEU A 8 21.45 -24.80 63.72
N ALA A 9 22.23 -24.00 62.99
CA ALA A 9 22.13 -22.55 63.00
C ALA A 9 21.00 -22.09 62.05
N LEU A 10 19.93 -21.53 62.61
CA LEU A 10 18.86 -20.88 61.86
C LEU A 10 19.37 -19.52 61.33
N ILE A 11 19.58 -19.43 60.01
CA ILE A 11 19.87 -18.16 59.32
C ILE A 11 18.53 -17.51 58.96
N ALA A 12 18.16 -16.45 59.68
CA ALA A 12 17.00 -15.63 59.35
C ALA A 12 17.33 -14.70 58.17
N PHE A 13 16.82 -15.01 56.98
CA PHE A 13 16.83 -14.10 55.84
C PHE A 13 15.77 -13.01 56.05
N PRO A 14 16.10 -11.71 55.95
CA PRO A 14 15.10 -10.66 55.98
C PRO A 14 14.24 -10.76 54.72
N LEU A 15 12.94 -10.97 54.93
CA LEU A 15 11.93 -10.95 53.88
C LEU A 15 11.86 -9.51 53.33
N ALA A 16 12.55 -9.23 52.23
CA ALA A 16 12.38 -7.98 51.51
C ALA A 16 10.95 -7.96 50.95
N ALA A 17 10.07 -7.16 51.57
CA ALA A 17 8.73 -6.94 51.08
C ALA A 17 8.81 -6.36 49.68
N GLN A 18 8.50 -7.17 48.67
CA GLN A 18 8.30 -6.70 47.30
C GLN A 18 7.11 -5.74 47.33
N GLN A 19 7.39 -4.45 47.25
CA GLN A 19 6.34 -3.44 47.08
C GLN A 19 5.70 -3.67 45.72
N THR A 20 4.58 -4.38 45.67
CA THR A 20 3.72 -4.43 44.49
C THR A 20 3.24 -3.00 44.22
N PRO A 21 3.52 -2.43 43.02
CA PRO A 21 3.05 -1.09 42.70
C PRO A 21 1.53 -1.02 42.87
N ALA A 22 1.06 0.06 43.48
CA ALA A 22 -0.37 0.25 43.73
C ALA A 22 -1.16 0.14 42.41
N PRO A 23 -2.31 -0.54 42.39
CA PRO A 23 -3.13 -0.65 41.19
C PRO A 23 -3.53 0.74 40.70
N GLN A 24 -3.12 1.10 39.48
CA GLN A 24 -3.49 2.36 38.87
C GLN A 24 -4.95 2.31 38.41
N LEU A 25 -5.76 3.26 38.87
CA LEU A 25 -7.13 3.44 38.41
C LEU A 25 -7.13 3.74 36.91
N ARG A 26 -7.70 2.84 36.09
CA ARG A 26 -7.87 3.05 34.65
C ARG A 26 -9.16 3.83 34.40
N THR A 27 -9.03 5.07 33.93
CA THR A 27 -10.16 5.88 33.48
C THR A 27 -10.21 5.94 31.94
N PRO A 28 -11.40 6.11 31.33
CA PRO A 28 -11.49 6.32 29.88
C PRO A 28 -10.71 7.56 29.45
N ARG A 29 -9.95 7.46 28.36
CA ARG A 29 -9.21 8.60 27.81
C ARG A 29 -10.19 9.59 27.17
N ALA A 30 -9.91 10.90 27.28
CA ALA A 30 -10.73 11.93 26.64
C ALA A 30 -10.72 11.83 25.10
N SER A 31 -9.63 11.31 24.54
CA SER A 31 -9.46 10.97 23.14
C SER A 31 -9.26 9.47 23.02
N GLN A 32 -10.26 8.79 22.47
CA GLN A 32 -10.22 7.35 22.26
C GLN A 32 -9.27 7.00 21.13
N LYS A 33 -8.66 5.82 21.22
CA LYS A 33 -7.73 5.30 20.22
C LYS A 33 -8.50 4.64 19.08
N GLN A 34 -8.08 4.88 17.84
CA GLN A 34 -8.56 4.17 16.65
C GLN A 34 -7.37 3.61 15.87
N VAL A 35 -7.62 2.50 15.19
CA VAL A 35 -6.71 1.90 14.21
C VAL A 35 -7.49 1.77 12.90
N VAL A 36 -6.86 2.15 11.79
CA VAL A 36 -7.35 1.94 10.43
C VAL A 36 -6.28 1.17 9.68
N THR A 37 -6.69 0.06 9.05
CA THR A 37 -5.79 -0.77 8.24
C THR A 37 -6.42 -1.05 6.90
N GLN A 38 -5.64 -0.92 5.83
CA GLN A 38 -6.01 -1.26 4.46
C GLN A 38 -4.83 -1.92 3.76
N THR A 39 -5.08 -3.05 3.12
CA THR A 39 -4.12 -3.66 2.18
C THR A 39 -4.39 -3.10 0.79
N VAL A 40 -3.33 -2.63 0.12
CA VAL A 40 -3.36 -2.06 -1.24
C VAL A 40 -2.31 -2.79 -2.06
N GLY A 41 -2.76 -3.57 -3.05
CA GLY A 41 -1.91 -4.58 -3.68
C GLY A 41 -1.39 -5.58 -2.64
N PHE A 42 -0.08 -5.55 -2.38
CA PHE A 42 0.59 -6.36 -1.36
C PHE A 42 0.99 -5.57 -0.10
N THR A 43 0.76 -4.26 -0.09
CA THR A 43 1.21 -3.38 0.99
C THR A 43 0.10 -3.14 2.00
N ASP A 44 0.35 -3.47 3.27
CA ASP A 44 -0.49 -3.07 4.39
C ASP A 44 -0.15 -1.65 4.83
N ILE A 45 -1.17 -0.80 4.90
CA ILE A 45 -1.11 0.55 5.45
C ILE A 45 -1.86 0.54 6.78
N THR A 46 -1.17 0.79 7.89
CA THR A 46 -1.80 0.83 9.23
C THR A 46 -1.60 2.20 9.89
N ILE A 47 -2.69 2.87 10.22
CA ILE A 47 -2.70 4.16 10.93
C ILE A 47 -3.25 3.93 12.32
N THR A 48 -2.49 4.31 13.34
CA THR A 48 -2.90 4.24 14.74
C THR A 48 -2.84 5.62 15.36
N TYR A 49 -3.96 6.09 15.92
CA TYR A 49 -4.09 7.46 16.40
C TYR A 49 -5.10 7.57 17.53
N SER A 50 -4.98 8.62 18.35
CA SER A 50 -6.07 9.02 19.27
C SER A 50 -6.84 10.20 18.69
N ARG A 51 -8.16 10.16 18.80
CA ARG A 51 -9.09 11.08 18.13
C ARG A 51 -9.53 12.21 19.06
N PRO A 52 -8.98 13.44 18.97
CA PRO A 52 -9.55 14.59 19.65
C PRO A 52 -10.89 15.00 19.02
N GLY A 53 -11.82 15.46 19.88
CA GLY A 53 -13.11 16.02 19.46
C GLY A 53 -13.03 17.54 19.30
N VAL A 54 -13.88 18.17 18.50
CA VAL A 54 -13.96 19.63 18.39
C VAL A 54 -14.42 20.25 19.70
N LYS A 55 -15.54 19.74 20.24
CA LYS A 55 -16.13 20.16 21.52
C LYS A 55 -16.32 21.67 21.64
N GLY A 56 -16.80 22.31 20.57
CA GLY A 56 -17.06 23.76 20.52
C GLY A 56 -15.82 24.65 20.50
N ARG A 57 -14.61 24.10 20.33
CA ARG A 57 -13.35 24.85 20.31
C ARG A 57 -12.98 25.25 18.89
N GLN A 58 -12.30 26.39 18.75
CA GLN A 58 -11.60 26.72 17.51
C GLN A 58 -10.40 25.78 17.34
N ILE A 59 -10.44 24.93 16.31
CA ILE A 59 -9.37 23.97 16.01
C ILE A 59 -8.19 24.65 15.33
N TRP A 60 -8.37 25.11 14.09
CA TRP A 60 -7.30 25.65 13.28
C TRP A 60 -6.97 27.10 13.64
N GLY A 61 -5.69 27.37 13.91
CA GLY A 61 -5.24 28.65 14.48
C GLY A 61 -5.57 28.86 15.96
N GLY A 62 -6.24 27.88 16.59
CA GLY A 62 -6.57 27.88 18.02
C GLY A 62 -5.88 26.70 18.71
N LEU A 63 -6.62 25.62 18.95
CA LEU A 63 -6.07 24.39 19.55
C LEU A 63 -4.87 23.82 18.78
N VAL A 64 -4.92 23.92 17.45
CA VAL A 64 -3.82 23.58 16.54
C VAL A 64 -3.33 24.88 15.90
N PRO A 65 -2.23 25.47 16.40
CA PRO A 65 -1.67 26.68 15.82
C PRO A 65 -1.14 26.43 14.40
N TYR A 66 -1.28 27.42 13.53
CA TYR A 66 -0.62 27.39 12.23
C TYR A 66 0.91 27.52 12.38
N ASP A 67 1.62 26.98 11.39
CA ASP A 67 3.08 27.04 11.24
C ASP A 67 3.85 26.42 12.42
N LYS A 68 3.18 25.55 13.18
CA LYS A 68 3.74 24.77 14.28
C LYS A 68 3.55 23.29 14.03
N VAL A 69 4.55 22.50 14.43
CA VAL A 69 4.47 21.04 14.37
C VAL A 69 3.40 20.54 15.32
N TRP A 70 2.59 19.61 14.82
CA TRP A 70 1.53 18.94 15.55
C TRP A 70 1.57 17.45 15.24
N ARG A 71 1.43 16.62 16.28
CA ARG A 71 1.44 15.15 16.23
C ARG A 71 0.28 14.50 15.46
N THR A 72 -0.54 15.32 14.80
CA THR A 72 -1.71 14.91 14.01
C THR A 72 -2.64 13.96 14.76
N GLY A 73 -2.91 14.27 16.04
CA GLY A 73 -3.64 13.41 16.97
C GLY A 73 -3.65 13.92 18.41
N ALA A 74 -4.00 13.04 19.34
CA ALA A 74 -3.98 13.28 20.79
C ALA A 74 -3.15 12.23 21.54
N ASN A 75 -2.63 12.61 22.73
CA ASN A 75 -1.77 11.76 23.57
C ASN A 75 -0.45 11.42 22.87
N GLU A 76 -0.27 10.16 22.46
CA GLU A 76 0.82 9.70 21.60
C GLU A 76 0.73 10.34 20.20
N ALA A 77 1.87 10.49 19.53
CA ALA A 77 1.86 10.86 18.13
C ALA A 77 1.16 9.80 17.29
N THR A 78 0.41 10.23 16.29
CA THR A 78 -0.18 9.31 15.32
C THR A 78 0.94 8.52 14.66
N THR A 79 0.78 7.22 14.51
CA THR A 79 1.74 6.38 13.79
C THR A 79 1.13 5.87 12.51
N ILE A 80 1.94 5.83 11.45
CA ILE A 80 1.60 5.19 10.18
C ILE A 80 2.68 4.16 9.85
N ALA A 81 2.26 2.95 9.53
CA ALA A 81 3.14 1.83 9.21
C ALA A 81 2.84 1.29 7.81
N PHE A 82 3.90 0.94 7.09
CA PHE A 82 3.86 0.34 5.76
C PHE A 82 4.63 -1.00 5.79
N SER A 83 4.02 -2.07 5.27
CA SER A 83 4.67 -3.39 5.21
C SER A 83 5.77 -3.47 4.14
N ASP A 84 5.68 -2.64 3.11
CA ASP A 84 6.61 -2.52 1.99
C ASP A 84 7.00 -1.06 1.75
N ASP A 85 8.03 -0.86 0.92
CA ASP A 85 8.39 0.46 0.41
C ASP A 85 7.21 1.04 -0.37
N VAL A 86 6.98 2.34 -0.18
CA VAL A 86 5.88 3.10 -0.79
C VAL A 86 6.39 4.41 -1.38
N THR A 87 5.50 5.12 -2.04
CA THR A 87 5.67 6.55 -2.32
C THR A 87 4.59 7.35 -1.61
N ILE A 88 4.92 8.55 -1.15
CA ILE A 88 3.95 9.52 -0.62
C ILE A 88 3.94 10.72 -1.56
N ASN A 89 2.80 11.00 -2.19
CA ASN A 89 2.68 12.02 -3.25
C ASN A 89 3.79 11.88 -4.31
N GLY A 90 4.12 10.64 -4.68
CA GLY A 90 5.16 10.30 -5.66
C GLY A 90 6.61 10.31 -5.12
N GLN A 91 6.85 10.70 -3.87
CA GLN A 91 8.19 10.68 -3.27
C GLN A 91 8.44 9.37 -2.52
N PRO A 92 9.61 8.72 -2.70
CA PRO A 92 9.88 7.41 -2.09
C PRO A 92 9.94 7.49 -0.56
N LEU A 93 9.38 6.49 0.10
CA LEU A 93 9.49 6.26 1.53
C LEU A 93 9.70 4.75 1.76
N PRO A 94 10.83 4.34 2.38
CA PRO A 94 11.06 2.94 2.71
C PRO A 94 9.97 2.36 3.63
N LYS A 95 9.87 1.03 3.66
CA LYS A 95 8.99 0.35 4.61
C LYS A 95 9.39 0.68 6.04
N GLY A 96 8.39 0.70 6.92
CA GLY A 96 8.61 0.95 8.34
C GLY A 96 7.44 1.60 9.02
N THR A 97 7.64 1.92 10.29
CA THR A 97 6.68 2.65 11.12
C THR A 97 7.21 4.05 11.40
N TYR A 98 6.37 5.04 11.14
CA TYR A 98 6.69 6.45 11.28
C TYR A 98 5.71 7.10 12.25
N SER A 99 6.18 8.06 13.04
CA SER A 99 5.27 9.03 13.64
C SER A 99 4.90 10.07 12.59
N LEU A 100 3.60 10.31 12.44
CA LEU A 100 3.03 11.29 11.55
C LEU A 100 2.89 12.61 12.30
N HIS A 101 3.55 13.64 11.78
CA HIS A 101 3.34 15.02 12.22
C HIS A 101 2.86 15.85 11.05
N THR A 102 2.18 16.95 11.35
CA THR A 102 1.81 17.96 10.38
C THR A 102 2.25 19.33 10.84
N ILE A 103 2.58 20.19 9.88
CA ILE A 103 2.76 21.63 10.08
C ILE A 103 1.62 22.29 9.29
N PRO A 104 0.50 22.63 9.95
CA PRO A 104 -0.64 23.24 9.29
C PRO A 104 -0.30 24.65 8.83
N GLY A 105 -0.51 24.94 7.55
CA GLY A 105 -0.58 26.31 7.02
C GLY A 105 -2.02 26.66 6.63
N LYS A 106 -2.26 27.91 6.24
CA LYS A 106 -3.59 28.34 5.77
C LYS A 106 -3.94 27.73 4.41
N ASP A 107 -2.99 27.73 3.48
CA ASP A 107 -3.21 27.30 2.09
C ASP A 107 -2.53 25.97 1.75
N GLU A 108 -1.51 25.59 2.52
CA GLU A 108 -0.71 24.39 2.29
C GLU A 108 -0.23 23.82 3.63
N TRP A 109 -0.30 22.51 3.77
CA TRP A 109 0.21 21.79 4.93
C TRP A 109 1.47 21.03 4.55
N THR A 110 2.35 20.87 5.54
CA THR A 110 3.46 19.92 5.43
C THR A 110 3.13 18.69 6.25
N ILE A 111 3.09 17.52 5.62
CA ILE A 111 2.95 16.23 6.28
C ILE A 111 4.36 15.64 6.44
N VAL A 112 4.68 15.17 7.63
CA VAL A 112 6.01 14.74 8.03
C VAL A 112 5.96 13.30 8.53
N PHE A 113 6.80 12.45 7.94
CA PHE A 113 7.02 11.06 8.35
C PHE A 113 8.35 11.00 9.10
N ASN A 114 8.29 10.93 10.43
CA ASN A 114 9.47 10.94 11.29
C ASN A 114 9.76 9.54 11.84
N THR A 115 11.03 9.13 11.85
CA THR A 115 11.46 7.76 12.23
C THR A 115 11.32 7.47 13.73
N THR A 116 11.06 8.47 14.57
CA THR A 116 10.73 8.28 15.99
C THR A 116 9.26 7.90 16.16
N ALA A 117 8.92 6.64 15.83
CA ALA A 117 7.54 6.15 15.82
C ALA A 117 6.78 6.34 17.14
N ASN A 118 7.38 5.93 18.26
CA ASN A 118 6.72 5.94 19.56
C ASN A 118 7.15 7.17 20.37
N GLN A 119 6.32 8.21 20.35
CA GLN A 119 6.55 9.41 21.17
C GLN A 119 5.25 10.00 21.70
N TRP A 120 5.33 10.59 22.89
CA TRP A 120 4.24 11.36 23.46
C TRP A 120 4.27 12.77 22.91
N GLY A 121 3.15 13.24 22.35
CA GLY A 121 3.08 14.60 21.84
C GLY A 121 3.97 14.85 20.62
N SER A 122 4.34 16.12 20.43
CA SER A 122 5.44 16.56 19.54
C SER A 122 6.59 17.20 20.34
N PHE A 123 6.66 16.95 21.65
CA PHE A 123 7.61 17.63 22.55
C PHE A 123 9.07 17.25 22.26
N ASN A 124 9.28 16.00 21.87
CA ASN A 124 10.60 15.46 21.52
C ASN A 124 10.75 15.33 19.99
N TYR A 125 9.98 16.10 19.23
CA TYR A 125 10.08 16.12 17.77
C TYR A 125 11.46 16.63 17.36
N ASP A 126 12.16 15.85 16.54
CA ASP A 126 13.48 16.14 16.01
C ASP A 126 13.42 16.16 14.47
N PRO A 127 13.53 17.33 13.82
CA PRO A 127 13.59 17.46 12.37
C PRO A 127 14.67 16.61 11.69
N ALA A 128 15.77 16.30 12.39
CA ALA A 128 16.85 15.48 11.84
C ALA A 128 16.44 14.02 11.64
N LYS A 129 15.29 13.60 12.20
CA LYS A 129 14.71 12.27 12.07
C LYS A 129 13.54 12.21 11.07
N ASP A 130 13.31 13.28 10.32
CA ASP A 130 12.31 13.27 9.26
C ASP A 130 12.82 12.42 8.10
N ALA A 131 12.14 11.31 7.82
CA ALA A 131 12.41 10.48 6.66
C ALA A 131 11.84 11.13 5.39
N LEU A 132 10.71 11.82 5.51
CA LEU A 132 10.05 12.47 4.39
C LEU A 132 9.19 13.65 4.85
N ARG A 133 9.16 14.71 4.03
CA ARG A 133 8.21 15.81 4.13
C ARG A 133 7.51 15.99 2.80
N VAL A 134 6.19 15.95 2.80
CA VAL A 134 5.37 16.19 1.60
C VAL A 134 4.43 17.37 1.82
N LYS A 135 4.16 18.09 0.74
CA LYS A 135 3.13 19.13 0.74
C LYS A 135 1.77 18.52 0.42
N ALA A 136 0.74 19.01 1.09
CA ALA A 136 -0.64 18.65 0.87
C ALA A 136 -1.52 19.90 0.96
N LYS A 137 -2.49 20.03 0.06
CA LYS A 137 -3.39 21.19 0.04
C LYS A 137 -4.64 20.86 0.86
N PRO A 138 -4.91 21.54 1.99
CA PRO A 138 -6.17 21.39 2.69
C PRO A 138 -7.33 21.90 1.81
N HIS A 139 -8.50 21.30 1.96
CA HIS A 139 -9.72 21.80 1.37
C HIS A 139 -10.88 21.70 2.35
N GLY A 140 -11.95 22.45 2.07
CA GLY A 140 -13.19 22.37 2.85
C GLY A 140 -13.80 20.98 2.75
N ASP A 141 -14.37 20.51 3.85
CA ASP A 141 -15.07 19.23 3.96
C ASP A 141 -16.28 19.36 4.90
N GLU A 142 -17.12 18.32 4.94
CA GLU A 142 -18.21 18.24 5.91
C GLU A 142 -17.69 18.28 7.36
N PHE A 143 -18.56 18.65 8.30
CA PHE A 143 -18.16 18.80 9.70
C PHE A 143 -17.89 17.44 10.37
N HIS A 144 -16.66 17.25 10.85
CA HIS A 144 -16.22 16.09 11.60
C HIS A 144 -15.92 16.46 13.05
N GLU A 145 -16.77 15.99 13.98
CA GLU A 145 -16.57 16.22 15.42
C GLU A 145 -15.25 15.60 15.90
N TRP A 146 -14.91 14.40 15.43
CA TRP A 146 -13.70 13.68 15.84
C TRP A 146 -12.70 13.66 14.68
N LEU A 147 -11.42 13.92 14.96
CA LEU A 147 -10.36 13.73 13.98
C LEU A 147 -10.44 12.32 13.39
N THR A 148 -10.49 12.18 12.08
CA THR A 148 -10.64 10.89 11.38
C THR A 148 -9.53 10.75 10.35
N PHE A 149 -8.95 9.55 10.25
CA PHE A 149 -8.19 9.14 9.07
C PHE A 149 -9.08 8.22 8.25
N GLU A 150 -9.24 8.54 6.97
CA GLU A 150 -10.01 7.73 6.02
C GLU A 150 -9.17 7.37 4.82
N ILE A 151 -9.54 6.27 4.15
CA ILE A 151 -8.91 5.82 2.92
C ILE A 151 -10.02 5.72 1.85
N PRO A 152 -10.50 6.86 1.32
CA PRO A 152 -11.70 6.91 0.50
C PRO A 152 -11.54 6.23 -0.87
N ASP A 153 -10.36 6.31 -1.47
CA ASP A 153 -10.10 5.79 -2.81
C ASP A 153 -8.93 4.81 -2.80
N VAL A 154 -9.14 3.64 -3.38
CA VAL A 154 -8.13 2.58 -3.52
C VAL A 154 -8.10 2.11 -4.97
N SER A 155 -6.89 1.99 -5.52
CA SER A 155 -6.58 1.32 -6.77
C SER A 155 -5.66 0.12 -6.49
N PRO A 156 -5.36 -0.74 -7.49
CA PRO A 156 -4.36 -1.81 -7.31
C PRO A 156 -2.96 -1.32 -6.89
N ASP A 157 -2.62 -0.06 -7.21
CA ASP A 157 -1.28 0.51 -7.07
C ASP A 157 -1.19 1.68 -6.09
N SER A 158 -2.31 2.14 -5.55
CA SER A 158 -2.33 3.35 -4.73
C SER A 158 -3.56 3.45 -3.85
N ALA A 159 -3.46 4.24 -2.80
CA ALA A 159 -4.61 4.70 -2.04
C ALA A 159 -4.49 6.17 -1.68
N ASN A 160 -5.62 6.88 -1.67
CA ASN A 160 -5.70 8.21 -1.10
C ASN A 160 -6.04 8.10 0.38
N ILE A 161 -5.30 8.81 1.22
CA ILE A 161 -5.55 8.93 2.66
C ILE A 161 -5.98 10.36 2.94
N ALA A 162 -7.05 10.54 3.71
CA ALA A 162 -7.56 11.85 4.10
C ALA A 162 -7.53 12.03 5.61
N ILE A 163 -6.92 13.11 6.07
CA ILE A 163 -6.98 13.57 7.46
C ILE A 163 -8.15 14.55 7.57
N LYS A 164 -9.22 14.19 8.28
CA LYS A 164 -10.46 14.97 8.37
C LYS A 164 -10.73 15.43 9.80
N TRP A 165 -10.94 16.72 10.03
CA TRP A 165 -11.34 17.24 11.34
C TRP A 165 -11.94 18.65 11.27
N ALA A 166 -12.97 18.90 12.07
CA ALA A 166 -13.83 20.08 11.91
C ALA A 166 -14.29 20.17 10.45
N ASN A 167 -14.05 21.28 9.75
CA ASN A 167 -14.50 21.46 8.36
C ASN A 167 -13.37 21.35 7.33
N LEU A 168 -12.25 20.68 7.65
CA LEU A 168 -11.13 20.50 6.73
C LEU A 168 -10.81 19.03 6.50
N ALA A 169 -10.46 18.73 5.25
CA ALA A 169 -9.78 17.51 4.84
C ALA A 169 -8.39 17.85 4.28
N VAL A 170 -7.42 16.99 4.56
CA VAL A 170 -6.05 17.08 4.05
C VAL A 170 -5.67 15.74 3.41
N PRO A 171 -5.73 15.64 2.08
CA PRO A 171 -5.43 14.40 1.38
C PRO A 171 -3.93 14.24 1.09
N PHE A 172 -3.48 12.99 1.05
CA PHE A 172 -2.22 12.60 0.43
C PHE A 172 -2.35 11.20 -0.17
N THR A 173 -1.58 10.92 -1.22
CA THR A 173 -1.61 9.66 -1.93
C THR A 173 -0.45 8.78 -1.50
N VAL A 174 -0.74 7.52 -1.20
CA VAL A 174 0.25 6.46 -1.00
C VAL A 174 0.27 5.59 -2.25
N GLY A 175 1.40 5.54 -2.95
CA GLY A 175 1.63 4.59 -4.04
C GLY A 175 2.36 3.35 -3.52
N THR A 176 1.91 2.16 -3.88
CA THR A 176 2.45 0.87 -3.41
C THR A 176 3.36 0.19 -4.42
N ASN A 177 3.44 0.73 -5.64
CA ASN A 177 4.24 0.21 -6.76
C ASN A 177 3.96 -1.28 -7.02
N THR A 178 2.71 -1.71 -6.85
CA THR A 178 2.31 -3.13 -6.95
C THR A 178 2.64 -3.67 -8.33
N THR A 179 2.26 -2.95 -9.38
CA THR A 179 2.50 -3.31 -10.78
C THR A 179 3.98 -3.48 -11.06
N GLN A 180 4.84 -2.59 -10.56
CA GLN A 180 6.28 -2.68 -10.74
C GLN A 180 6.89 -3.88 -10.00
N LYS A 181 6.38 -4.20 -8.80
CA LYS A 181 6.77 -5.41 -8.05
C LYS A 181 6.40 -6.68 -8.83
N VAL A 182 5.16 -6.77 -9.33
CA VAL A 182 4.72 -7.91 -10.15
C VAL A 182 5.56 -8.05 -11.41
N LEU A 183 5.90 -6.95 -12.09
CA LEU A 183 6.77 -6.98 -13.26
C LEU A 183 8.19 -7.43 -12.94
N ALA A 184 8.75 -7.02 -11.80
CA ALA A 184 10.06 -7.49 -11.36
C ALA A 184 10.05 -9.01 -11.08
N ASP A 185 9.02 -9.51 -10.39
CA ASP A 185 8.84 -10.94 -10.14
C ASP A 185 8.61 -11.71 -11.44
N ALA A 186 7.83 -11.15 -12.37
CA ALA A 186 7.60 -11.72 -13.69
C ALA A 186 8.90 -11.83 -14.50
N ARG A 187 9.76 -10.79 -14.51
CA ARG A 187 11.09 -10.83 -15.13
C ARG A 187 11.93 -11.97 -14.57
N ALA A 188 12.00 -12.08 -13.24
CA ALA A 188 12.76 -13.14 -12.58
C ALA A 188 12.21 -14.53 -12.92
N ALA A 189 10.88 -14.71 -12.90
CA ALA A 189 10.23 -15.98 -13.23
C ALA A 189 10.45 -16.37 -14.69
N VAL A 190 10.32 -15.44 -15.64
CA VAL A 190 10.54 -15.72 -17.06
C VAL A 190 12.00 -16.03 -17.36
N ALA A 191 12.94 -15.35 -16.70
CA ALA A 191 14.37 -15.64 -16.82
C ALA A 191 14.73 -17.03 -16.29
N ALA A 192 14.01 -17.53 -15.28
CA ALA A 192 14.19 -18.86 -14.70
C ALA A 192 13.35 -19.96 -15.38
N ALA A 193 12.48 -19.61 -16.34
CA ALA A 193 11.57 -20.53 -16.99
C ALA A 193 12.33 -21.59 -17.82
N LYS A 194 11.83 -22.83 -17.81
CA LYS A 194 12.38 -23.90 -18.65
C LYS A 194 12.08 -23.64 -20.13
N PRO A 195 12.88 -24.20 -21.07
CA PRO A 195 12.65 -23.99 -22.50
C PRO A 195 11.26 -24.41 -23.01
N ASP A 196 10.60 -25.37 -22.34
CA ASP A 196 9.26 -25.87 -22.65
C ASP A 196 8.13 -25.18 -21.85
N ASP A 197 8.48 -24.29 -20.92
CA ASP A 197 7.52 -23.51 -20.13
C ASP A 197 7.01 -22.31 -20.94
N TRP A 198 5.92 -22.52 -21.65
CA TRP A 198 5.21 -21.46 -22.35
C TRP A 198 4.29 -20.63 -21.43
N GLN A 199 3.93 -21.14 -20.25
CA GLN A 199 2.89 -20.54 -19.40
C GLN A 199 3.42 -19.35 -18.61
N THR A 200 4.62 -19.46 -18.04
CA THR A 200 5.25 -18.38 -17.28
C THR A 200 5.44 -17.11 -18.11
N PRO A 201 6.09 -17.15 -19.29
CA PRO A 201 6.20 -15.98 -20.16
C PRO A 201 4.84 -15.47 -20.67
N LEU A 202 3.86 -16.35 -20.91
CA LEU A 202 2.52 -15.90 -21.28
C LEU A 202 1.87 -15.09 -20.15
N ARG A 203 1.87 -15.60 -18.92
CA ARG A 203 1.27 -14.91 -17.75
C ARG A 203 1.90 -13.55 -17.50
N ALA A 204 3.23 -13.47 -17.63
CA ALA A 204 3.98 -12.22 -17.52
C ALA A 204 3.52 -11.20 -18.59
N ALA A 205 3.42 -11.64 -19.85
CA ALA A 205 2.97 -10.78 -20.93
C ALA A 205 1.52 -10.34 -20.78
N THR A 206 0.62 -11.25 -20.41
CA THR A 206 -0.80 -10.95 -20.18
C THR A 206 -0.94 -9.87 -19.11
N PHE A 207 -0.24 -10.01 -17.97
CA PHE A 207 -0.25 -9.00 -16.91
C PHE A 207 0.19 -7.62 -17.42
N ALA A 208 1.29 -7.57 -18.18
CA ALA A 208 1.81 -6.33 -18.76
C ALA A 208 0.83 -5.69 -19.77
N ILE A 209 0.18 -6.51 -20.61
CA ILE A 209 -0.81 -6.08 -21.59
C ILE A 209 -2.07 -5.52 -20.91
N GLU A 210 -2.62 -6.23 -19.92
CA GLU A 210 -3.81 -5.83 -19.18
C GLU A 210 -3.62 -4.50 -18.45
N ASN A 211 -2.44 -4.31 -17.83
CA ASN A 211 -2.08 -3.09 -17.11
C ASN A 211 -1.49 -2.01 -18.03
N ARG A 212 -1.33 -2.29 -19.33
CA ARG A 212 -0.76 -1.37 -20.35
C ARG A 212 0.62 -0.83 -19.99
N VAL A 213 1.47 -1.69 -19.42
CA VAL A 213 2.82 -1.38 -18.96
C VAL A 213 3.82 -2.27 -19.70
N ASP A 214 5.04 -1.77 -19.92
CA ASP A 214 6.17 -2.53 -20.48
C ASP A 214 5.83 -3.38 -21.72
N LEU A 215 5.02 -2.84 -22.64
CA LEU A 215 4.46 -3.57 -23.80
C LEU A 215 5.53 -4.13 -24.75
N GLU A 216 6.70 -3.51 -24.81
CA GLU A 216 7.84 -4.04 -25.57
C GLU A 216 8.38 -5.33 -24.93
N GLU A 217 8.48 -5.37 -23.60
CA GLU A 217 8.92 -6.55 -22.86
C GLU A 217 7.86 -7.64 -22.88
N ALA A 218 6.58 -7.27 -22.75
CA ALA A 218 5.45 -8.18 -22.93
C ALA A 218 5.53 -8.90 -24.29
N ASN A 219 5.88 -8.17 -25.36
CA ASN A 219 6.08 -8.75 -26.68
C ASN A 219 7.22 -9.77 -26.73
N LYS A 220 8.34 -9.50 -26.03
CA LYS A 220 9.47 -10.45 -25.93
C LYS A 220 9.08 -11.71 -25.18
N TRP A 221 8.31 -11.57 -24.08
CA TRP A 221 7.78 -12.72 -23.35
C TRP A 221 6.79 -13.53 -24.20
N LEU A 222 5.93 -12.89 -25.01
CA LEU A 222 5.06 -13.61 -25.93
C LEU A 222 5.85 -14.41 -26.96
N ASP A 223 6.92 -13.84 -27.52
CA ASP A 223 7.78 -14.54 -28.47
C ASP A 223 8.46 -15.76 -27.81
N GLN A 224 8.87 -15.64 -26.54
CA GLN A 224 9.39 -16.76 -25.75
C GLN A 224 8.31 -17.84 -25.52
N SER A 225 7.09 -17.46 -25.15
CA SER A 225 5.97 -18.39 -24.96
C SER A 225 5.62 -19.15 -26.24
N ILE A 226 5.52 -18.43 -27.37
CA ILE A 226 5.20 -19.00 -28.68
C ILE A 226 6.31 -19.98 -29.12
N LYS A 227 7.58 -19.62 -28.89
CA LYS A 227 8.72 -20.49 -29.20
C LYS A 227 8.71 -21.78 -28.37
N ALA A 228 8.32 -21.70 -27.10
CA ALA A 228 8.24 -22.86 -26.21
C ALA A 228 7.10 -23.81 -26.63
N ASN A 229 5.91 -23.28 -26.89
CA ASN A 229 4.77 -24.05 -27.39
C ASN A 229 3.70 -23.12 -27.99
N GLU A 230 3.69 -22.96 -29.31
CA GLU A 230 2.71 -22.15 -30.03
C GLU A 230 1.29 -22.70 -29.86
N ASN A 231 0.38 -21.90 -29.31
CA ASN A 231 -1.01 -22.29 -29.05
C ASN A 231 -1.97 -21.11 -29.21
N ILE A 232 -3.28 -21.37 -29.09
CA ILE A 232 -4.31 -20.35 -29.25
C ILE A 232 -4.12 -19.14 -28.32
N ARG A 233 -3.78 -19.38 -27.05
CA ARG A 233 -3.69 -18.34 -26.02
C ARG A 233 -2.55 -17.37 -26.29
N ASN A 234 -1.33 -17.87 -26.49
CA ASN A 234 -0.18 -16.99 -26.70
C ASN A 234 -0.23 -16.25 -28.04
N LEU A 235 -0.82 -16.85 -29.08
CA LEU A 235 -1.09 -16.15 -30.33
C LEU A 235 -2.15 -15.06 -30.16
N PHE A 236 -3.22 -15.32 -29.40
CA PHE A 236 -4.24 -14.30 -29.18
C PHE A 236 -3.69 -13.11 -28.39
N GLU A 237 -2.95 -13.34 -27.32
CA GLU A 237 -2.26 -12.27 -26.58
C GLU A 237 -1.31 -11.46 -27.49
N LYS A 238 -0.56 -12.13 -28.38
CA LYS A 238 0.29 -11.47 -29.38
C LYS A 238 -0.51 -10.61 -30.35
N ALA A 239 -1.67 -11.09 -30.79
CA ALA A 239 -2.58 -10.31 -31.62
C ALA A 239 -3.09 -9.06 -30.88
N ARG A 240 -3.44 -9.18 -29.59
CA ARG A 240 -3.86 -8.01 -28.79
C ARG A 240 -2.74 -7.00 -28.62
N ALA A 241 -1.51 -7.45 -28.34
CA ALA A 241 -0.34 -6.57 -28.26
C ALA A 241 -0.07 -5.82 -29.59
N GLN A 242 -0.20 -6.50 -30.73
CA GLN A 242 -0.08 -5.88 -32.06
C GLN A 242 -1.17 -4.83 -32.29
N ALA A 243 -2.42 -5.13 -31.92
CA ALA A 243 -3.53 -4.18 -32.05
C ALA A 243 -3.31 -2.92 -31.18
N MET A 244 -2.80 -3.09 -29.95
CA MET A 244 -2.45 -1.98 -29.06
C MET A 244 -1.30 -1.13 -29.61
N ALA A 245 -0.36 -1.75 -30.33
CA ALA A 245 0.70 -1.03 -31.05
C ALA A 245 0.22 -0.35 -32.34
N GLY A 246 -1.05 -0.49 -32.70
CA GLY A 246 -1.65 0.08 -33.91
C GLY A 246 -1.51 -0.78 -35.17
N ASP A 247 -0.80 -1.92 -35.10
CA ASP A 247 -0.65 -2.85 -36.22
C ASP A 247 -1.84 -3.81 -36.31
N ARG A 248 -2.98 -3.26 -36.76
CA ARG A 248 -4.24 -4.02 -36.91
C ARG A 248 -4.13 -5.13 -37.94
N THR A 249 -3.33 -4.95 -38.99
CA THR A 249 -3.14 -5.97 -40.04
C THR A 249 -2.42 -7.18 -39.46
N ALA A 250 -1.31 -6.99 -38.74
CA ALA A 250 -0.63 -8.08 -38.06
C ALA A 250 -1.51 -8.71 -36.97
N ALA A 251 -2.25 -7.89 -36.20
CA ALA A 251 -3.15 -8.39 -35.16
C ALA A 251 -4.20 -9.36 -35.73
N ILE A 252 -4.87 -8.99 -36.82
CA ILE A 252 -5.87 -9.85 -37.47
C ILE A 252 -5.22 -11.15 -37.98
N ALA A 253 -4.06 -11.06 -38.64
CA ALA A 253 -3.36 -12.24 -39.14
C ALA A 253 -2.96 -13.20 -38.01
N THR A 254 -2.41 -12.67 -36.91
CA THR A 254 -2.02 -13.46 -35.74
C THR A 254 -3.23 -14.07 -35.04
N ALA A 255 -4.34 -13.33 -34.92
CA ALA A 255 -5.58 -13.84 -34.35
C ALA A 255 -6.23 -14.95 -35.19
N GLN A 256 -6.20 -14.84 -36.52
CA GLN A 256 -6.63 -15.92 -37.41
C GLN A 256 -5.75 -17.17 -37.22
N LYS A 257 -4.44 -16.97 -37.06
CA LYS A 257 -3.51 -18.06 -36.72
C LYS A 257 -3.85 -18.67 -35.36
N ALA A 258 -4.24 -17.88 -34.36
CA ALA A 258 -4.69 -18.39 -33.06
C ALA A 258 -5.89 -19.33 -33.22
N ILE A 259 -6.91 -18.92 -33.98
CA ILE A 259 -8.10 -19.75 -34.28
C ILE A 259 -7.70 -21.07 -34.95
N SER A 260 -6.70 -21.07 -35.85
CA SER A 260 -6.23 -22.31 -36.50
C SER A 260 -5.60 -23.33 -35.53
N LYS A 261 -5.26 -22.90 -34.30
CA LYS A 261 -4.74 -23.77 -33.23
C LYS A 261 -5.81 -24.23 -32.24
N ALA A 262 -7.06 -23.81 -32.42
CA ALA A 262 -8.16 -24.15 -31.53
C ALA A 262 -8.51 -25.65 -31.60
N GLY A 263 -8.76 -26.26 -30.45
CA GLY A 263 -9.43 -27.55 -30.32
C GLY A 263 -10.91 -27.40 -29.99
N GLU A 264 -11.63 -28.52 -29.88
CA GLU A 264 -13.07 -28.53 -29.59
C GLU A 264 -13.46 -27.82 -28.28
N LYS A 265 -12.53 -27.76 -27.32
CA LYS A 265 -12.70 -27.13 -26.01
C LYS A 265 -12.52 -25.60 -26.04
N ASP A 266 -12.01 -25.04 -27.13
CA ASP A 266 -11.64 -23.62 -27.22
C ASP A 266 -12.73 -22.78 -27.93
N LYS A 267 -13.97 -23.28 -28.00
CA LYS A 267 -15.09 -22.61 -28.71
C LYS A 267 -15.34 -21.19 -28.23
N ASP A 268 -15.31 -20.98 -26.91
CA ASP A 268 -15.55 -19.68 -26.31
C ASP A 268 -14.39 -18.71 -26.64
N GLU A 269 -13.15 -19.17 -26.53
CA GLU A 269 -11.95 -18.40 -26.88
C GLU A 269 -11.94 -18.03 -28.37
N VAL A 270 -12.36 -18.94 -29.26
CA VAL A 270 -12.53 -18.64 -30.69
C VAL A 270 -13.57 -17.53 -30.90
N GLY A 271 -14.69 -17.55 -30.17
CA GLY A 271 -15.71 -16.49 -30.23
C GLY A 271 -15.16 -15.12 -29.83
N GLU A 272 -14.37 -15.05 -28.74
CA GLU A 272 -13.70 -13.83 -28.29
C GLU A 272 -12.68 -13.30 -29.31
N ILE A 273 -11.91 -14.20 -29.92
CA ILE A 273 -10.94 -13.84 -30.95
C ILE A 273 -11.65 -13.28 -32.18
N GLN A 274 -12.75 -13.91 -32.61
CA GLN A 274 -13.56 -13.44 -33.74
C GLN A 274 -14.16 -12.05 -33.47
N HIS A 275 -14.67 -11.82 -32.26
CA HIS A 275 -15.15 -10.50 -31.84
C HIS A 275 -14.04 -9.45 -31.90
N SER A 276 -12.85 -9.78 -31.40
CA SER A 276 -11.68 -8.90 -31.46
C SER A 276 -11.28 -8.58 -32.90
N ILE A 277 -11.23 -9.58 -33.78
CA ILE A 277 -10.96 -9.40 -35.22
C ILE A 277 -11.97 -8.43 -35.84
N ALA A 278 -13.28 -8.59 -35.57
CA ALA A 278 -14.31 -7.72 -36.10
C ALA A 278 -14.10 -6.25 -35.66
N SER A 279 -13.76 -6.05 -34.38
CA SER A 279 -13.45 -4.72 -33.84
C SER A 279 -12.24 -4.08 -34.54
N TRP A 280 -11.18 -4.85 -34.80
CA TRP A 280 -9.97 -4.36 -35.47
C TRP A 280 -10.18 -4.10 -36.97
N GLN A 281 -11.14 -4.77 -37.59
CA GLN A 281 -11.58 -4.51 -38.96
C GLN A 281 -12.46 -3.25 -39.09
N GLY A 282 -12.84 -2.61 -37.98
CA GLY A 282 -13.75 -1.46 -37.98
C GLY A 282 -15.21 -1.84 -38.21
N LYS A 283 -15.56 -3.12 -38.03
CA LYS A 283 -16.95 -3.60 -38.03
C LYS A 283 -17.43 -3.58 -36.58
N SER A 284 -18.11 -2.50 -36.18
CA SER A 284 -18.81 -2.47 -34.90
C SER A 284 -19.82 -3.62 -34.87
N SER A 285 -19.74 -4.49 -33.88
CA SER A 285 -20.78 -5.47 -33.58
C SER A 285 -22.06 -4.71 -33.22
N SER A 286 -23.00 -4.66 -34.16
CA SER A 286 -24.38 -4.23 -33.99
C SER A 286 -25.18 -5.23 -33.17
#